data_AF-A0A2D9N9H9-F1
#
_entry.id   AF-A0A2D9N9H9-F1
#
_cell.length_a   1.000
_cell.length_b   1.000
_cell.length_c   1.000
_cell.angle_alpha   90.00
_cell.angle_beta   90.00
_cell.angle_gamma   90.00
#
_symmetry.space_group_name_H-M   'P 1'
#
loop_
_entity.id
_entity.type
_entity.pdbx_description
1 polymer ?
#
loop_
_entity_poly.entity_id
_entity_poly.type
_entity_poly.pdbx_seq_one_letter_code
_entity_poly.pdbx_strand_id
1 'polypeptide(L)'
;MKRITTLFCMCFFVLFGHAQQQETPSPIIFIYDASGSMWGQMQGKTKMEIAATVLSTTINDLPGDQNIGLVAYGHRKKGDCQDVETLLSMENRSKSEVAAAVTAIKPLGMTPLAHSASVVIEQLRKAEKKATIILVTDGIESCEGNICEVVKAAKKDGIDFRLHIIGFGLKAGETQQLECAAQAGDGRYYDADDASGLSEVLKEATSQTIDTPKGNVSVYAVKNGEPIDAWVKAYDVLGKRDPISVRTYRDTAYVYLPPGKYNFEVAPLEGSDVKKMTVTNIQSFEDKLIHQDISFDGGKIGITTTANGEPWDCMVKVLDENGKVAATARTYNTSKEIEVNPGTYKLTIQALGEMKGLETYTEKENVRVVAGSTTSISHDFEIGTAFIDARAEGNSIDSVVTIDEITTGKNVAGGRTYSRGKSFLLNPGKYSVKIAPLGDYKDRKAQTVNIEVKQGESLTKTVNF
;
A
#
# COMPACT_ATOMS: atom_id res chain seq x y z
N MET A 1 6.96 -2.92 73.27
CA MET A 1 5.92 -3.52 72.42
C MET A 1 5.20 -2.40 71.66
N LYS A 2 5.65 -2.09 70.44
CA LYS A 2 5.07 -1.03 69.58
C LYS A 2 4.03 -1.66 68.65
N ARG A 3 2.80 -1.15 68.69
CA ARG A 3 1.66 -1.59 67.86
C ARG A 3 1.82 -1.04 66.44
N ILE A 4 1.80 -1.93 65.45
CA ILE A 4 1.81 -1.60 64.02
C ILE A 4 0.34 -1.47 63.59
N THR A 5 -0.03 -0.27 63.14
CA THR A 5 -1.35 0.03 62.58
C THR A 5 -1.26 -0.12 61.06
N THR A 6 -1.90 -1.14 60.51
CA THR A 6 -1.98 -1.38 59.07
C THR A 6 -3.06 -0.48 58.45
N LEU A 7 -2.65 0.45 57.59
CA LEU A 7 -3.52 1.35 56.84
C LEU A 7 -4.01 0.63 55.57
N PHE A 8 -5.31 0.29 55.52
CA PHE A 8 -5.95 -0.36 54.38
C PHE A 8 -6.34 0.70 53.34
N CYS A 9 -5.58 0.81 52.25
CA CYS A 9 -5.84 1.73 51.15
C CYS A 9 -6.86 1.10 50.19
N MET A 10 -8.13 1.50 50.32
CA MET A 10 -9.24 1.04 49.48
C MET A 10 -9.19 1.80 48.14
N CYS A 11 -8.58 1.20 47.11
CA CYS A 11 -8.62 1.72 45.74
C CYS A 11 -10.05 1.59 45.17
N PHE A 12 -10.74 2.72 45.06
CA PHE A 12 -12.02 2.85 44.37
C PHE A 12 -11.78 2.77 42.86
N PHE A 13 -12.04 1.61 42.25
CA PHE A 13 -12.05 1.46 40.79
C PHE A 13 -13.32 2.12 40.24
N VAL A 14 -13.20 3.34 39.72
CA VAL A 14 -14.27 3.98 38.95
C VAL A 14 -14.31 3.32 37.57
N LEU A 15 -15.26 2.40 37.39
CA LEU A 15 -15.62 1.86 36.08
C LEU A 15 -16.29 2.98 35.27
N PHE A 16 -15.51 3.69 34.45
CA PHE A 16 -16.04 4.50 33.37
C PHE A 16 -16.62 3.56 32.30
N GLY A 17 -17.90 3.23 32.44
CA GLY A 17 -18.67 2.65 31.35
C GLY A 17 -18.69 3.65 30.20
N HIS A 18 -17.90 3.38 29.16
CA HIS A 18 -18.04 4.06 27.88
C HIS A 18 -19.35 3.55 27.27
N ALA A 19 -20.43 4.30 27.46
CA ALA A 19 -21.61 4.11 26.65
C ALA A 19 -21.21 4.41 25.20
N GLN A 20 -21.13 3.38 24.36
CA GLN A 20 -21.11 3.57 22.91
C GLN A 20 -22.42 4.24 22.53
N GLN A 21 -22.36 5.54 22.26
CA GLN A 21 -23.47 6.27 21.68
C GLN A 21 -23.63 5.77 20.26
N GLN A 22 -24.67 4.98 20.00
CA GLN A 22 -24.99 4.49 18.67
C GLN A 22 -25.34 5.70 17.80
N GLU A 23 -24.45 6.09 16.89
CA GLU A 23 -24.70 7.19 15.97
C GLU A 23 -25.93 6.85 15.13
N THR A 24 -26.91 7.75 15.13
CA THR A 24 -28.12 7.58 14.33
C THR A 24 -27.75 7.69 12.85
N PRO A 25 -28.17 6.76 11.98
CA PRO A 25 -27.87 6.83 10.56
C PRO A 25 -28.31 8.17 9.94
N SER A 26 -27.51 8.70 9.02
CA SER A 26 -27.86 9.89 8.25
C SER A 26 -29.12 9.61 7.43
N PRO A 27 -29.99 10.62 7.23
CA PRO A 27 -31.24 10.43 6.50
C PRO A 27 -31.00 10.03 5.04
N ILE A 28 -31.93 9.24 4.51
CA ILE A 28 -32.07 9.00 3.06
C ILE A 28 -33.21 9.89 2.56
N ILE A 29 -32.95 10.71 1.55
CA ILE A 29 -33.93 11.61 0.94
C ILE A 29 -34.19 11.13 -0.50
N PHE A 30 -35.43 10.74 -0.77
CA PHE A 30 -35.84 10.40 -2.13
C PHE A 30 -36.31 11.65 -2.87
N ILE A 31 -35.81 11.86 -4.09
CA ILE A 31 -36.37 12.81 -5.06
C ILE A 31 -37.10 11.98 -6.10
N TYR A 32 -38.43 12.09 -6.12
CA TYR A 32 -39.32 11.26 -6.92
C TYR A 32 -39.87 12.03 -8.12
N ASP A 33 -39.64 11.48 -9.31
CA ASP A 33 -40.22 11.98 -10.55
C ASP A 33 -41.72 11.71 -10.63
N ALA A 34 -42.49 12.79 -10.74
CA ALA A 34 -43.90 12.75 -11.06
C ALA A 34 -44.24 13.71 -12.22
N SER A 35 -43.31 13.86 -13.16
CA SER A 35 -43.54 14.53 -14.42
C SER A 35 -44.49 13.73 -15.32
N GLY A 36 -45.09 14.38 -16.31
CA GLY A 36 -46.11 13.76 -17.17
C GLY A 36 -45.67 12.47 -17.88
N SER A 37 -44.37 12.26 -18.11
CA SER A 37 -43.82 11.04 -18.73
C SER A 37 -44.04 9.77 -17.91
N MET A 38 -44.22 9.90 -16.59
CA MET A 38 -44.49 8.79 -15.68
C MET A 38 -45.85 8.10 -15.90
N TRP A 39 -46.74 8.68 -16.71
CA TRP A 39 -47.94 8.00 -17.23
C TRP A 39 -47.64 6.96 -18.31
N GLY A 40 -46.42 6.95 -18.85
CA GLY A 40 -45.95 5.97 -19.82
C GLY A 40 -46.13 4.54 -19.32
N GLN A 41 -46.44 3.63 -20.25
CA GLN A 41 -46.66 2.23 -19.93
C GLN A 41 -45.36 1.43 -19.99
N MET A 42 -45.17 0.54 -19.03
CA MET A 42 -44.10 -0.43 -18.95
C MET A 42 -44.64 -1.71 -18.34
N GLN A 43 -44.39 -2.87 -18.97
CA GLN A 43 -44.85 -4.18 -18.47
C GLN A 43 -46.36 -4.24 -18.11
N GLY A 44 -47.20 -3.50 -18.84
CA GLY A 44 -48.66 -3.48 -18.63
C GLY A 44 -49.14 -2.65 -17.44
N LYS A 45 -48.27 -1.85 -16.81
CA LYS A 45 -48.59 -0.86 -15.77
C LYS A 45 -48.02 0.50 -16.14
N THR A 46 -48.46 1.57 -15.49
CA THR A 46 -47.78 2.86 -15.58
C THR A 46 -46.40 2.80 -14.91
N LYS A 47 -45.43 3.56 -15.42
CA LYS A 47 -44.12 3.74 -14.77
C LYS A 47 -44.28 4.23 -13.32
N MET A 48 -45.23 5.14 -13.07
CA MET A 48 -45.60 5.59 -11.73
C MET A 48 -46.00 4.42 -10.81
N GLU A 49 -46.93 3.54 -11.23
CA GLU A 49 -47.36 2.41 -10.40
C GLU A 49 -46.21 1.47 -10.05
N ILE A 50 -45.30 1.22 -11.02
CA ILE A 50 -44.12 0.39 -10.80
C ILE A 50 -43.20 1.07 -9.78
N ALA A 51 -42.81 2.32 -10.04
CA ALA A 51 -41.90 3.06 -9.18
C ALA A 51 -42.45 3.23 -7.76
N ALA A 52 -43.76 3.48 -7.61
CA ALA A 52 -44.42 3.60 -6.33
C ALA A 52 -44.38 2.27 -5.53
N THR A 53 -44.66 1.15 -6.20
CA THR A 53 -44.65 -0.18 -5.59
C THR A 53 -43.24 -0.57 -5.14
N VAL A 54 -42.25 -0.38 -6.02
CA VAL A 54 -40.87 -0.75 -5.75
C VAL A 54 -40.30 0.12 -4.63
N LEU A 55 -40.46 1.44 -4.71
CA LEU A 55 -39.99 2.38 -3.68
C LEU A 55 -40.59 2.04 -2.30
N SER A 56 -41.91 1.78 -2.25
CA SER A 56 -42.58 1.38 -1.00
C SER A 56 -42.03 0.08 -0.43
N THR A 57 -41.68 -0.88 -1.29
CA THR A 57 -41.06 -2.15 -0.87
C THR A 57 -39.65 -1.91 -0.32
N THR A 58 -38.82 -1.16 -1.03
CA THR A 58 -37.45 -0.83 -0.58
C THR A 58 -37.46 -0.10 0.76
N ILE A 59 -38.36 0.87 0.95
CA ILE A 59 -38.49 1.60 2.23
C ILE A 59 -38.85 0.66 3.39
N ASN A 60 -39.69 -0.34 3.15
CA ASN A 60 -40.07 -1.31 4.18
C ASN A 60 -38.87 -2.15 4.62
N ASP A 61 -37.93 -2.45 3.72
CA ASP A 61 -36.72 -3.24 3.98
C ASP A 61 -35.64 -2.47 4.76
N LEU A 62 -35.71 -1.14 4.86
CA LEU A 62 -34.71 -0.33 5.57
C LEU A 62 -34.70 -0.59 7.10
N PRO A 63 -33.62 -0.27 7.83
CA PRO A 63 -33.62 -0.30 9.29
C PRO A 63 -34.73 0.57 9.92
N GLY A 64 -35.21 0.19 11.11
CA GLY A 64 -36.32 0.88 11.78
C GLY A 64 -35.97 2.28 12.31
N ASP A 65 -34.69 2.57 12.47
CA ASP A 65 -34.13 3.84 12.91
C ASP A 65 -33.70 4.76 11.74
N GLN A 66 -33.87 4.31 10.50
CA GLN A 66 -33.56 5.10 9.32
C GLN A 66 -34.56 6.25 9.14
N ASN A 67 -34.07 7.48 9.17
CA ASN A 67 -34.86 8.65 8.78
C ASN A 67 -35.00 8.70 7.24
N ILE A 68 -36.23 8.97 6.74
CA ILE A 68 -36.57 8.95 5.32
C ILE A 68 -37.33 10.22 4.92
N GLY A 69 -36.70 11.07 4.13
CA GLY A 69 -37.32 12.23 3.48
C GLY A 69 -37.86 11.90 2.09
N LEU A 70 -38.88 12.64 1.67
CA LEU A 70 -39.48 12.51 0.34
C LEU A 70 -39.75 13.88 -0.26
N VAL A 71 -39.16 14.12 -1.42
CA VAL A 71 -39.40 15.27 -2.28
C VAL A 71 -39.95 14.77 -3.61
N ALA A 72 -40.98 15.41 -4.14
CA ALA A 72 -41.54 15.10 -5.44
C ALA A 72 -41.52 16.34 -6.34
N TYR A 73 -41.41 16.15 -7.64
CA TYR A 73 -41.55 17.22 -8.63
C TYR A 73 -42.59 16.92 -9.69
N GLY A 74 -43.18 17.96 -10.26
CA GLY A 74 -44.11 17.86 -11.38
C GLY A 74 -45.49 17.26 -11.04
N HIS A 75 -45.89 17.15 -9.78
CA HIS A 75 -47.12 16.45 -9.41
C HIS A 75 -48.36 17.34 -9.16
N ARG A 76 -48.22 18.68 -9.19
CA ARG A 76 -49.31 19.62 -8.83
C ARG A 76 -49.70 20.57 -9.95
N LYS A 77 -48.76 21.01 -10.78
CA LYS A 77 -49.01 22.04 -11.81
C LYS A 77 -48.37 21.68 -13.15
N LYS A 78 -49.18 21.76 -14.22
CA LYS A 78 -48.72 21.56 -15.59
C LYS A 78 -47.86 22.73 -16.04
N GLY A 79 -46.68 22.46 -16.60
CA GLY A 79 -45.79 23.48 -17.18
C GLY A 79 -45.04 24.35 -16.17
N ASP A 80 -45.10 24.04 -14.87
CA ASP A 80 -44.45 24.83 -13.82
C ASP A 80 -43.09 24.20 -13.44
N CYS A 81 -42.00 24.87 -13.82
CA CYS A 81 -40.63 24.46 -13.47
C CYS A 81 -40.24 24.72 -12.02
N GLN A 82 -41.11 25.35 -11.22
CA GLN A 82 -40.97 25.52 -9.78
C GLN A 82 -41.81 24.50 -8.99
N ASP A 83 -42.46 23.53 -9.66
CA ASP A 83 -43.29 22.53 -9.00
C ASP A 83 -42.44 21.44 -8.34
N VAL A 84 -41.84 21.78 -7.20
CA VAL A 84 -41.14 20.88 -6.29
C VAL A 84 -41.80 20.98 -4.91
N GLU A 85 -42.07 19.84 -4.30
CA GLU A 85 -42.69 19.76 -2.97
C GLU A 85 -41.92 18.78 -2.08
N THR A 86 -41.59 19.22 -0.86
CA THR A 86 -41.14 18.33 0.20
C THR A 86 -42.36 17.76 0.90
N LEU A 87 -42.72 16.52 0.55
CA LEU A 87 -43.86 15.81 1.10
C LEU A 87 -43.58 15.33 2.53
N LEU A 88 -42.34 14.87 2.78
CA LEU A 88 -41.88 14.41 4.08
C LEU A 88 -40.50 14.97 4.36
N SER A 89 -40.32 15.54 5.55
CA SER A 89 -39.04 16.08 6.00
C SER A 89 -37.99 14.98 6.19
N MET A 90 -36.71 15.34 6.17
CA MET A 90 -35.60 14.42 6.47
C MET A 90 -35.58 13.90 7.92
N GLU A 91 -36.48 14.35 8.79
CA GLU A 91 -36.66 13.82 10.15
C GLU A 91 -37.73 12.73 10.24
N ASN A 92 -38.46 12.47 9.15
CA ASN A 92 -39.53 11.48 9.18
C ASN A 92 -38.99 10.07 9.43
N ARG A 93 -39.64 9.34 10.33
CA ARG A 93 -39.35 7.93 10.68
C ARG A 93 -40.47 6.97 10.30
N SER A 94 -41.60 7.50 9.84
CA SER A 94 -42.80 6.73 9.54
C SER A 94 -42.72 6.18 8.12
N LYS A 95 -42.32 4.91 7.98
CA LYS A 95 -42.30 4.20 6.69
C LYS A 95 -43.69 4.17 6.02
N SER A 96 -44.74 4.04 6.84
CA SER A 96 -46.13 4.08 6.37
C SER A 96 -46.53 5.44 5.79
N GLU A 97 -46.03 6.55 6.33
CA GLU A 97 -46.27 7.88 5.75
C GLU A 97 -45.58 8.03 4.41
N VAL A 98 -44.36 7.48 4.24
CA VAL A 98 -43.68 7.49 2.94
C VAL A 98 -44.46 6.70 1.90
N ALA A 99 -44.89 5.48 2.23
CA ALA A 99 -45.69 4.67 1.31
C ALA A 99 -47.03 5.35 0.94
N ALA A 100 -47.70 5.97 1.91
CA ALA A 100 -48.93 6.71 1.67
C ALA A 100 -48.71 7.95 0.78
N ALA A 101 -47.65 8.72 1.04
CA ALA A 101 -47.29 9.88 0.23
C ALA A 101 -46.98 9.50 -1.21
N VAL A 102 -46.14 8.48 -1.43
CA VAL A 102 -45.77 7.99 -2.77
C VAL A 102 -47.00 7.53 -3.55
N THR A 103 -47.93 6.81 -2.91
CA THR A 103 -49.16 6.32 -3.56
C THR A 103 -50.15 7.44 -3.91
N ALA A 104 -50.10 8.57 -3.20
CA ALA A 104 -50.99 9.71 -3.43
C ALA A 104 -50.51 10.63 -4.58
N ILE A 105 -49.25 10.52 -4.99
CA ILE A 105 -48.66 11.33 -6.06
C ILE A 105 -49.33 11.00 -7.41
N LYS A 106 -49.64 12.04 -8.19
CA LYS A 106 -50.17 11.92 -9.54
C LYS A 106 -49.29 12.68 -10.52
N PRO A 107 -48.80 12.04 -11.59
CA PRO A 107 -47.93 12.73 -12.53
C PRO A 107 -48.65 13.80 -13.35
N LEU A 108 -48.01 14.95 -13.58
CA LEU A 108 -48.68 16.07 -14.28
C LEU A 108 -47.77 17.02 -15.08
N GLY A 109 -46.62 17.37 -14.52
CA GLY A 109 -45.85 18.58 -14.83
C GLY A 109 -44.53 18.31 -15.53
N MET A 110 -43.60 19.25 -15.37
CA MET A 110 -42.27 19.24 -15.98
C MET A 110 -41.26 18.44 -15.13
N THR A 111 -40.02 18.33 -15.61
CA THR A 111 -38.92 17.57 -15.00
C THR A 111 -37.80 18.53 -14.54
N PRO A 112 -37.99 19.34 -13.47
CA PRO A 112 -37.02 20.33 -13.00
C PRO A 112 -35.93 19.70 -12.10
N LEU A 113 -35.03 18.90 -12.69
CA LEU A 113 -34.04 18.11 -11.95
C LEU A 113 -33.07 18.99 -11.13
N ALA A 114 -32.50 20.01 -11.75
CA ALA A 114 -31.55 20.92 -11.12
C ALA A 114 -32.20 21.70 -9.97
N HIS A 115 -33.45 22.15 -10.14
CA HIS A 115 -34.18 22.85 -9.10
C HIS A 115 -34.54 21.91 -7.94
N SER A 116 -34.96 20.67 -8.24
CA SER A 116 -35.27 19.65 -7.23
C SER A 116 -34.06 19.31 -6.36
N ALA A 117 -32.90 19.10 -6.99
CA ALA A 117 -31.63 18.89 -6.29
C ALA A 117 -31.26 20.12 -5.44
N SER A 118 -31.41 21.32 -5.98
CA SER A 118 -31.15 22.58 -5.26
C SER A 118 -32.02 22.69 -3.99
N VAL A 119 -33.32 22.40 -4.08
CA VAL A 119 -34.24 22.45 -2.93
C VAL A 119 -33.77 21.53 -1.80
N VAL A 120 -33.40 20.28 -2.12
CA VAL A 120 -32.89 19.33 -1.12
C VAL A 120 -31.56 19.78 -0.54
N ILE A 121 -30.62 20.21 -1.39
CA ILE A 121 -29.30 20.69 -0.96
C ILE A 121 -29.41 21.91 -0.04
N GLU A 122 -30.32 22.85 -0.33
CA GLU A 122 -30.58 24.00 0.55
C GLU A 122 -31.14 23.58 1.91
N GLN A 123 -31.98 22.54 1.95
CA GLN A 123 -32.48 22.01 3.21
C GLN A 123 -31.34 21.41 4.05
N LEU A 124 -30.45 20.64 3.42
CA LEU A 124 -29.26 20.08 4.08
C LEU A 124 -28.35 21.17 4.60
N ARG A 125 -28.10 22.21 3.79
CA ARG A 125 -27.30 23.38 4.19
C ARG A 125 -27.90 24.06 5.42
N LYS A 126 -29.20 24.34 5.42
CA LYS A 126 -29.89 25.02 6.53
C LYS A 126 -29.94 24.16 7.80
N ALA A 127 -30.05 22.84 7.66
CA ALA A 127 -30.10 21.91 8.77
C ALA A 127 -28.70 21.53 9.29
N GLU A 128 -27.64 21.88 8.57
CA GLU A 128 -26.26 21.44 8.83
C GLU A 128 -26.17 19.91 8.96
N LYS A 129 -26.91 19.19 8.10
CA LYS A 129 -26.97 17.73 8.09
C LYS A 129 -26.36 17.15 6.84
N LYS A 130 -25.73 15.99 7.00
CA LYS A 130 -25.39 15.12 5.88
C LYS A 130 -26.52 14.17 5.53
N ALA A 131 -26.62 13.75 4.27
CA ALA A 131 -27.67 12.84 3.82
C ALA A 131 -27.27 12.03 2.58
N THR A 132 -27.96 10.92 2.37
CA THR A 132 -27.95 10.22 1.08
C THR A 132 -29.17 10.69 0.28
N ILE A 133 -28.97 11.20 -0.92
CA ILE A 133 -30.02 11.61 -1.84
C ILE A 133 -30.14 10.52 -2.91
N ILE A 134 -31.35 10.01 -3.13
CA ILE A 134 -31.66 9.05 -4.19
C ILE A 134 -32.69 9.68 -5.11
N LEU A 135 -32.27 10.06 -6.31
CA LEU A 135 -33.15 10.65 -7.32
C LEU A 135 -33.61 9.56 -8.28
N VAL A 136 -34.92 9.38 -8.42
CA VAL A 136 -35.53 8.44 -9.36
C VAL A 136 -36.21 9.26 -10.46
N THR A 137 -35.76 9.13 -11.70
CA THR A 137 -36.25 9.90 -12.85
C THR A 137 -36.50 9.03 -14.07
N ASP A 138 -37.56 9.31 -14.82
CA ASP A 138 -37.85 8.65 -16.11
C ASP A 138 -37.58 9.55 -17.32
N GLY A 139 -37.12 10.78 -17.05
CA GLY A 139 -36.84 11.81 -18.03
C GLY A 139 -35.53 12.55 -17.77
N ILE A 140 -35.18 13.39 -18.74
CA ILE A 140 -34.10 14.38 -18.63
C ILE A 140 -34.67 15.74 -18.23
N GLU A 141 -33.78 16.65 -17.87
CA GLU A 141 -34.12 18.04 -17.54
C GLU A 141 -34.95 18.69 -18.67
N SER A 142 -36.12 19.23 -18.31
CA SER A 142 -37.00 19.96 -19.25
C SER A 142 -37.22 21.43 -18.86
N CYS A 143 -36.49 21.92 -17.86
CA CYS A 143 -36.62 23.27 -17.30
C CYS A 143 -35.33 24.10 -17.40
N GLU A 144 -34.51 23.84 -18.42
CA GLU A 144 -33.27 24.58 -18.73
C GLU A 144 -32.21 24.56 -17.61
N GLY A 145 -32.35 23.66 -16.65
CA GLY A 145 -31.40 23.46 -15.55
C GLY A 145 -30.15 22.67 -15.94
N ASN A 146 -29.15 22.66 -15.05
CA ASN A 146 -28.01 21.75 -15.13
C ASN A 146 -27.73 21.16 -13.75
N ILE A 147 -28.22 19.94 -13.52
CA ILE A 147 -28.07 19.26 -12.23
C ILE A 147 -26.60 18.99 -11.89
N CYS A 148 -25.73 18.74 -12.87
CA CYS A 148 -24.32 18.50 -12.59
C CYS A 148 -23.63 19.75 -12.06
N GLU A 149 -23.95 20.93 -12.60
CA GLU A 149 -23.40 22.20 -12.11
C GLU A 149 -23.88 22.51 -10.69
N VAL A 150 -25.17 22.29 -10.41
CA VAL A 150 -25.75 22.44 -9.05
C VAL A 150 -25.00 21.56 -8.04
N VAL A 151 -24.82 20.28 -8.37
CA VAL A 151 -24.17 19.32 -7.46
C VAL A 151 -22.69 19.65 -7.26
N LYS A 152 -21.97 20.02 -8.33
CA LYS A 152 -20.56 20.45 -8.23
C LYS A 152 -20.40 21.69 -7.35
N ALA A 153 -21.27 22.69 -7.52
CA ALA A 153 -21.25 23.90 -6.71
C ALA A 153 -21.49 23.57 -5.24
N ALA A 154 -22.52 22.78 -4.95
CA ALA A 154 -22.85 22.36 -3.58
C ALA A 154 -21.71 21.60 -2.89
N LYS A 155 -21.05 20.70 -3.61
CA LYS A 155 -19.89 19.94 -3.11
C LYS A 155 -18.68 20.84 -2.86
N LYS A 156 -18.44 21.81 -3.74
CA LYS A 156 -17.38 22.82 -3.56
C LYS A 156 -17.64 23.71 -2.33
N ASP A 157 -18.90 23.97 -2.01
CA ASP A 157 -19.32 24.72 -0.82
C ASP A 157 -19.24 23.88 0.48
N GLY A 158 -18.80 22.62 0.40
CA GLY A 158 -18.60 21.75 1.56
C GLY A 158 -19.88 21.08 2.08
N ILE A 159 -20.96 21.05 1.30
CA ILE A 159 -22.20 20.38 1.70
C ILE A 159 -22.03 18.87 1.56
N ASP A 160 -22.23 18.16 2.66
CA ASP A 160 -21.95 16.74 2.74
C ASP A 160 -23.19 15.91 2.37
N PHE A 161 -23.27 15.44 1.13
CA PHE A 161 -24.33 14.53 0.69
C PHE A 161 -23.79 13.49 -0.28
N ARG A 162 -24.37 12.29 -0.31
CA ARG A 162 -24.13 11.33 -1.40
C ARG A 162 -25.32 11.36 -2.36
N LEU A 163 -25.11 11.50 -3.67
CA LEU A 163 -26.20 11.52 -4.65
C LEU A 163 -26.15 10.29 -5.57
N HIS A 164 -27.13 9.41 -5.42
CA HIS A 164 -27.44 8.37 -6.40
C HIS A 164 -28.55 8.83 -7.33
N ILE A 165 -28.43 8.49 -8.61
CA ILE A 165 -29.46 8.77 -9.61
C ILE A 165 -29.84 7.46 -10.29
N ILE A 166 -31.15 7.20 -10.37
CA ILE A 166 -31.72 6.02 -11.01
C ILE A 166 -32.55 6.49 -12.20
N GLY A 167 -32.07 6.19 -13.41
CA GLY A 167 -32.79 6.39 -14.66
C GLY A 167 -33.75 5.24 -14.94
N PHE A 168 -35.05 5.49 -14.88
CA PHE A 168 -36.09 4.47 -15.01
C PHE A 168 -36.74 4.48 -16.40
N GLY A 169 -36.36 3.52 -17.25
CA GLY A 169 -36.85 3.43 -18.63
C GLY A 169 -36.45 4.62 -19.49
N LEU A 170 -35.24 5.16 -19.27
CA LEU A 170 -34.61 6.17 -20.11
C LEU A 170 -33.99 5.52 -21.36
N LYS A 171 -33.95 6.27 -22.47
CA LYS A 171 -33.28 5.81 -23.69
C LYS A 171 -31.79 6.11 -23.63
N ALA A 172 -30.98 5.20 -24.19
CA ALA A 172 -29.53 5.38 -24.29
C ALA A 172 -29.19 6.68 -25.06
N GLY A 173 -28.29 7.50 -24.50
CA GLY A 173 -27.72 8.67 -25.16
C GLY A 173 -28.02 10.04 -24.53
N GLU A 174 -28.91 10.11 -23.53
CA GLU A 174 -29.29 11.38 -22.87
C GLU A 174 -28.93 11.43 -21.36
N THR A 175 -28.08 10.51 -20.89
CA THR A 175 -27.77 10.30 -19.45
C THR A 175 -26.55 11.08 -18.93
N GLN A 176 -25.81 11.74 -19.82
CA GLN A 176 -24.50 12.33 -19.49
C GLN A 176 -24.56 13.35 -18.32
N GLN A 177 -25.60 14.18 -18.25
CA GLN A 177 -25.75 15.12 -17.14
C GLN A 177 -26.07 14.41 -15.81
N LEU A 178 -26.83 13.31 -15.85
CA LEU A 178 -27.18 12.52 -14.69
C LEU A 178 -25.96 11.78 -14.15
N GLU A 179 -25.18 11.14 -15.03
CA GLU A 179 -23.91 10.50 -14.68
C GLU A 179 -22.92 11.50 -14.05
N CYS A 180 -22.79 12.67 -14.68
CA CYS A 180 -21.96 13.77 -14.18
C CYS A 180 -22.39 14.20 -12.76
N ALA A 181 -23.70 14.36 -12.54
CA ALA A 181 -24.24 14.76 -11.24
C ALA A 181 -24.03 13.70 -10.17
N ALA A 182 -24.33 12.43 -10.46
CA ALA A 182 -24.11 11.34 -9.51
C ALA A 182 -22.63 11.21 -9.12
N GLN A 183 -21.72 11.29 -10.11
CA GLN A 183 -20.28 11.27 -9.87
C GLN A 183 -19.82 12.48 -9.04
N ALA A 184 -20.27 13.69 -9.39
CA ALA A 184 -19.95 14.89 -8.63
C ALA A 184 -20.46 14.81 -7.19
N GLY A 185 -21.60 14.13 -6.98
CA GLY A 185 -22.22 13.91 -5.68
C GLY A 185 -21.64 12.74 -4.88
N ASP A 186 -20.47 12.18 -5.25
CA ASP A 186 -19.86 10.99 -4.62
C ASP A 186 -20.77 9.74 -4.59
N GLY A 187 -21.71 9.63 -5.53
CA GLY A 187 -22.60 8.48 -5.67
C GLY A 187 -22.49 7.83 -7.05
N ARG A 188 -23.55 7.14 -7.48
CA ARG A 188 -23.57 6.34 -8.71
C ARG A 188 -24.84 6.61 -9.51
N TYR A 189 -24.69 6.58 -10.82
CA TYR A 189 -25.82 6.53 -11.76
C TYR A 189 -26.16 5.07 -12.05
N TYR A 190 -27.45 4.76 -12.08
CA TYR A 190 -27.99 3.43 -12.34
C TYR A 190 -29.04 3.51 -13.45
N ASP A 191 -29.01 2.56 -14.37
CA ASP A 191 -30.09 2.35 -15.33
C ASP A 191 -31.02 1.24 -14.83
N ALA A 192 -32.32 1.48 -14.93
CA ALA A 192 -33.37 0.53 -14.63
C ALA A 192 -34.35 0.42 -15.80
N ASP A 193 -34.23 -0.64 -16.59
CA ASP A 193 -35.09 -0.85 -17.76
C ASP A 193 -36.49 -1.36 -17.42
N ASP A 194 -36.65 -1.94 -16.22
CA ASP A 194 -37.91 -2.53 -15.78
C ASP A 194 -38.08 -2.53 -14.24
N ALA A 195 -39.20 -3.10 -13.77
CA ALA A 195 -39.53 -3.18 -12.35
C ALA A 195 -38.51 -3.98 -11.52
N SER A 196 -37.90 -5.02 -12.10
CA SER A 196 -36.91 -5.85 -11.42
C SER A 196 -35.60 -5.08 -11.28
N GLY A 197 -35.13 -4.46 -12.36
CA GLY A 197 -33.96 -3.61 -12.36
C GLY A 197 -34.11 -2.45 -11.38
N LEU A 198 -35.27 -1.78 -11.37
CA LEU A 198 -35.55 -0.70 -10.43
C LEU A 198 -35.46 -1.16 -8.97
N SER A 199 -35.93 -2.37 -8.65
CA SER A 199 -35.87 -2.94 -7.30
C SER A 199 -34.44 -3.25 -6.87
N GLU A 200 -33.65 -3.83 -7.76
CA GLU A 200 -32.24 -4.16 -7.50
C GLU A 200 -31.41 -2.88 -7.24
N VAL A 201 -31.52 -1.89 -8.13
CA VAL A 201 -30.73 -0.65 -8.00
C VAL A 201 -31.17 0.21 -6.81
N LEU A 202 -32.46 0.21 -6.45
CA LEU A 202 -32.92 0.90 -5.23
C LEU A 202 -32.38 0.23 -3.97
N LYS A 203 -32.30 -1.10 -3.93
CA LYS A 203 -31.65 -1.83 -2.82
C LYS A 203 -30.16 -1.54 -2.75
N GLU A 204 -29.48 -1.49 -3.89
CA GLU A 204 -28.06 -1.12 -3.92
C GLU A 204 -27.86 0.33 -3.46
N ALA A 205 -28.60 1.29 -4.02
CA ALA A 205 -28.46 2.70 -3.72
C ALA A 205 -28.76 3.03 -2.24
N THR A 206 -29.75 2.36 -1.64
CA THR A 206 -30.06 2.51 -0.21
C THR A 206 -29.06 1.83 0.72
N SER A 207 -28.25 0.89 0.22
CA SER A 207 -27.15 0.28 0.97
C SER A 207 -25.86 1.11 0.97
N GLN A 208 -25.66 1.96 -0.05
CA GLN A 208 -24.46 2.77 -0.24
C GLN A 208 -24.64 4.19 0.29
N THR A 209 -24.92 4.35 1.58
CA THR A 209 -25.21 5.65 2.17
C THR A 209 -23.98 6.53 2.35
N ILE A 210 -24.18 7.82 2.61
CA ILE A 210 -23.11 8.75 2.99
C ILE A 210 -22.34 8.31 4.25
N ASP A 211 -22.95 7.48 5.10
CA ASP A 211 -22.29 6.92 6.28
C ASP A 211 -21.43 5.70 5.93
N THR A 212 -21.64 5.07 4.77
CA THR A 212 -20.76 4.01 4.29
C THR A 212 -19.37 4.59 4.04
N PRO A 213 -18.33 4.13 4.78
CA PRO A 213 -16.97 4.56 4.54
C PRO A 213 -16.59 4.33 3.08
N LYS A 214 -15.84 5.27 2.46
CA LYS A 214 -15.34 5.15 1.07
C LYS A 214 -14.57 3.84 0.79
N GLY A 215 -14.17 3.14 1.86
CA GLY A 215 -13.66 1.78 1.90
C GLY A 215 -13.58 1.30 3.36
N ASN A 216 -13.52 -0.01 3.60
CA ASN A 216 -13.33 -0.57 4.95
C ASN A 216 -11.84 -0.70 5.34
N VAL A 217 -10.93 -0.31 4.45
CA VAL A 217 -9.51 -0.11 4.75
C VAL A 217 -9.05 1.24 4.24
N SER A 218 -8.26 1.96 5.04
CA SER A 218 -7.54 3.14 4.62
C SER A 218 -6.03 2.89 4.63
N VAL A 219 -5.32 3.51 3.69
CA VAL A 219 -3.86 3.40 3.57
C VAL A 219 -3.26 4.78 3.44
N TYR A 220 -2.29 5.09 4.29
CA TYR A 220 -1.53 6.33 4.28
C TYR A 220 -0.04 6.01 4.20
N ALA A 221 0.72 6.75 3.40
CA ALA A 221 2.14 6.47 3.16
C ALA A 221 3.00 7.69 3.52
N VAL A 222 4.04 7.47 4.32
CA VAL A 222 4.96 8.51 4.79
C VAL A 222 6.42 8.15 4.55
N LYS A 223 7.25 9.17 4.40
CA LYS A 223 8.71 9.07 4.45
C LYS A 223 9.28 10.26 5.22
N ASN A 224 10.13 9.98 6.20
CA ASN A 224 10.71 10.91 7.16
C ASN A 224 9.68 11.87 7.77
N GLY A 225 8.46 11.36 8.03
CA GLY A 225 7.33 12.15 8.54
C GLY A 225 6.58 12.98 7.48
N GLU A 226 6.99 12.99 6.22
CA GLU A 226 6.29 13.67 5.13
C GLU A 226 5.42 12.70 4.32
N PRO A 227 4.20 13.10 3.90
CA PRO A 227 3.36 12.28 3.03
C PRO A 227 3.95 12.12 1.63
N ILE A 228 3.92 10.88 1.13
CA ILE A 228 4.35 10.52 -0.22
C ILE A 228 3.25 9.78 -0.99
N ASP A 229 3.29 9.89 -2.30
CA ASP A 229 2.43 9.11 -3.19
C ASP A 229 2.92 7.66 -3.32
N ALA A 230 1.99 6.72 -3.23
CA ALA A 230 2.26 5.29 -3.29
C ALA A 230 1.14 4.53 -4.01
N TRP A 231 1.54 3.51 -4.76
CA TRP A 231 0.65 2.52 -5.33
C TRP A 231 0.52 1.34 -4.38
N VAL A 232 -0.72 0.98 -4.03
CA VAL A 232 -1.04 -0.13 -3.14
C VAL A 232 -1.74 -1.20 -3.94
N LYS A 233 -1.31 -2.45 -3.77
CA LYS A 233 -1.96 -3.63 -4.35
C LYS A 233 -2.24 -4.66 -3.26
N ALA A 234 -3.51 -4.86 -2.95
CA ALA A 234 -3.99 -5.78 -1.94
C ALA A 234 -4.26 -7.17 -2.52
N TYR A 235 -3.59 -8.19 -1.99
CA TYR A 235 -3.74 -9.59 -2.35
C TYR A 235 -4.48 -10.34 -1.27
N ASP A 236 -5.55 -11.04 -1.64
CA ASP A 236 -6.24 -11.96 -0.73
C ASP A 236 -5.37 -13.20 -0.48
N VAL A 237 -5.08 -13.46 0.80
CA VAL A 237 -4.21 -14.57 1.23
C VAL A 237 -4.87 -15.94 1.03
N LEU A 238 -6.20 -16.03 1.09
CA LEU A 238 -6.93 -17.31 1.06
C LEU A 238 -7.85 -17.44 -0.16
N GLY A 239 -8.54 -16.37 -0.52
CA GLY A 239 -9.57 -16.36 -1.55
C GLY A 239 -9.05 -16.38 -2.99
N LYS A 240 -7.74 -16.20 -3.21
CA LYS A 240 -7.11 -16.11 -4.55
C LYS A 240 -7.84 -15.14 -5.50
N ARG A 241 -8.39 -14.05 -4.95
CA ARG A 241 -9.11 -13.01 -5.69
C ARG A 241 -8.13 -12.17 -6.50
N ASP A 242 -8.64 -11.54 -7.56
CA ASP A 242 -7.86 -10.54 -8.28
C ASP A 242 -7.44 -9.41 -7.33
N PRO A 243 -6.19 -8.93 -7.42
CA PRO A 243 -5.69 -7.94 -6.48
C PRO A 243 -6.39 -6.60 -6.66
N ILE A 244 -6.85 -6.01 -5.56
CA ILE A 244 -7.48 -4.69 -5.56
C ILE A 244 -6.38 -3.65 -5.41
N SER A 245 -6.37 -2.62 -6.26
CA SER A 245 -5.33 -1.59 -6.24
C SER A 245 -5.89 -0.21 -5.95
N VAL A 246 -5.13 0.61 -5.22
CA VAL A 246 -5.45 2.00 -4.92
C VAL A 246 -4.17 2.85 -4.88
N ARG A 247 -4.29 4.15 -5.12
CA ARG A 247 -3.18 5.11 -5.07
C ARG A 247 -3.44 6.17 -4.00
N THR A 248 -2.42 6.54 -3.24
CA THR A 248 -2.55 7.45 -2.08
C THR A 248 -2.56 8.93 -2.45
N TYR A 249 -1.88 9.36 -3.53
CA TYR A 249 -1.80 10.77 -3.93
C TYR A 249 -1.31 11.71 -2.82
N ARG A 250 -0.36 11.25 -1.98
CA ARG A 250 0.13 11.97 -0.78
C ARG A 250 -0.93 12.22 0.29
N ASP A 251 -2.03 11.48 0.25
CA ASP A 251 -3.11 11.55 1.23
C ASP A 251 -3.58 10.13 1.59
N THR A 252 -4.58 10.02 2.46
CA THR A 252 -5.18 8.75 2.85
C THR A 252 -6.04 8.21 1.70
N ALA A 253 -5.64 7.06 1.14
CA ALA A 253 -6.46 6.29 0.22
C ALA A 253 -7.47 5.43 0.98
N TYR A 254 -8.69 5.30 0.48
CA TYR A 254 -9.69 4.37 0.98
C TYR A 254 -9.98 3.30 -0.06
N VAL A 255 -10.08 2.04 0.38
CA VAL A 255 -10.37 0.89 -0.48
C VAL A 255 -11.30 -0.07 0.25
N TYR A 256 -12.29 -0.59 -0.47
CA TYR A 256 -13.11 -1.68 0.02
C TYR A 256 -12.43 -3.02 -0.29
N LEU A 257 -12.18 -3.80 0.75
CA LEU A 257 -11.68 -5.17 0.67
C LEU A 257 -12.73 -6.10 1.27
N PRO A 258 -13.28 -7.09 0.54
CA PRO A 258 -14.18 -8.09 1.12
C PRO A 258 -13.62 -8.69 2.41
N PRO A 259 -14.45 -9.06 3.40
CA PRO A 259 -13.96 -9.62 4.67
C PRO A 259 -12.98 -10.78 4.44
N GLY A 260 -11.82 -10.72 5.08
CA GLY A 260 -10.72 -11.65 4.81
C GLY A 260 -9.35 -11.14 5.24
N LYS A 261 -8.31 -11.93 4.98
CA LYS A 261 -6.91 -11.58 5.24
C LYS A 261 -6.20 -11.18 3.95
N TYR A 262 -5.47 -10.08 4.01
CA TYR A 262 -4.78 -9.50 2.87
C TYR A 262 -3.30 -9.24 3.17
N ASN A 263 -2.49 -9.28 2.11
CA ASN A 263 -1.16 -8.72 2.07
C ASN A 263 -1.16 -7.52 1.11
N PHE A 264 -0.59 -6.39 1.50
CA PHE A 264 -0.45 -5.23 0.62
C PHE A 264 0.96 -5.17 0.07
N GLU A 265 1.10 -5.15 -1.24
CA GLU A 265 2.32 -4.67 -1.87
C GLU A 265 2.19 -3.15 -2.08
N VAL A 266 3.06 -2.39 -1.42
CA VAL A 266 3.06 -0.94 -1.45
C VAL A 266 4.33 -0.46 -2.15
N ALA A 267 4.19 0.30 -3.21
CA ALA A 267 5.29 0.85 -4.00
C ALA A 267 5.25 2.38 -3.95
N PRO A 268 6.29 3.07 -3.47
CA PRO A 268 6.34 4.52 -3.51
C PRO A 268 6.47 4.97 -4.96
N LEU A 269 5.73 6.01 -5.36
CA LEU A 269 5.76 6.60 -6.71
C LEU A 269 6.66 7.83 -6.77
N GLU A 270 7.08 8.35 -5.62
CA GLU A 270 7.95 9.51 -5.49
C GLU A 270 8.76 9.46 -4.20
N GLY A 271 9.81 10.28 -4.13
CA GLY A 271 10.52 10.60 -2.88
C GLY A 271 11.34 9.47 -2.26
N SER A 272 11.36 8.25 -2.81
CA SER A 272 12.03 7.10 -2.19
C SER A 272 12.86 6.24 -3.13
N ASP A 273 14.13 5.98 -2.74
CA ASP A 273 14.99 4.93 -3.30
C ASP A 273 14.64 3.53 -2.75
N VAL A 274 13.73 3.49 -1.76
CA VAL A 274 13.26 2.27 -1.13
C VAL A 274 12.31 1.54 -2.07
N LYS A 275 12.64 0.28 -2.37
CA LYS A 275 11.83 -0.60 -3.23
C LYS A 275 10.47 -0.91 -2.59
N LYS A 276 9.53 -1.39 -3.42
CA LYS A 276 8.22 -1.90 -2.96
C LYS A 276 8.36 -2.78 -1.71
N MET A 277 7.46 -2.61 -0.75
CA MET A 277 7.40 -3.40 0.48
C MET A 277 6.09 -4.20 0.54
N THR A 278 6.09 -5.28 1.33
CA THR A 278 4.89 -6.07 1.59
C THR A 278 4.49 -5.95 3.05
N VAL A 279 3.27 -5.50 3.29
CA VAL A 279 2.62 -5.46 4.61
C VAL A 279 1.71 -6.68 4.69
N THR A 280 1.85 -7.51 5.72
CA THR A 280 1.17 -8.81 5.76
C THR A 280 0.09 -8.87 6.84
N ASN A 281 -0.83 -9.84 6.70
CA ASN A 281 -1.85 -10.18 7.69
C ASN A 281 -2.84 -9.05 8.04
N ILE A 282 -3.17 -8.21 7.07
CA ILE A 282 -4.18 -7.18 7.24
C ILE A 282 -5.55 -7.84 7.22
N GLN A 283 -6.27 -7.75 8.33
CA GLN A 283 -7.62 -8.30 8.45
C GLN A 283 -8.64 -7.23 8.06
N SER A 284 -9.43 -7.50 7.02
CA SER A 284 -10.58 -6.69 6.65
C SER A 284 -11.88 -7.23 7.27
N PHE A 285 -12.82 -6.33 7.55
CA PHE A 285 -14.13 -6.59 8.16
C PHE A 285 -15.22 -5.86 7.37
N GLU A 286 -16.46 -6.29 7.47
CA GLU A 286 -17.56 -5.72 6.69
C GLU A 286 -17.99 -4.33 7.20
N ASP A 287 -17.90 -4.13 8.51
CA ASP A 287 -18.47 -2.98 9.24
C ASP A 287 -17.42 -2.20 10.05
N LYS A 288 -16.13 -2.48 9.84
CA LYS A 288 -15.04 -1.82 10.58
C LYS A 288 -13.98 -1.26 9.64
N LEU A 289 -13.69 0.03 9.82
CA LEU A 289 -12.57 0.70 9.15
C LEU A 289 -11.24 0.29 9.80
N ILE A 290 -10.29 -0.12 8.96
CA ILE A 290 -8.92 -0.45 9.37
C ILE A 290 -7.97 0.57 8.75
N HIS A 291 -7.16 1.22 9.59
CA HIS A 291 -6.14 2.17 9.15
C HIS A 291 -4.79 1.47 9.00
N GLN A 292 -4.07 1.77 7.91
CA GLN A 292 -2.75 1.24 7.61
C GLN A 292 -1.79 2.38 7.29
N ASP A 293 -0.92 2.70 8.25
CA ASP A 293 0.14 3.69 8.09
C ASP A 293 1.41 2.99 7.64
N ILE A 294 1.84 3.29 6.43
CA ILE A 294 3.00 2.68 5.79
C ILE A 294 4.15 3.67 5.80
N SER A 295 5.16 3.37 6.62
CA SER A 295 6.38 4.15 6.67
C SER A 295 7.44 3.57 5.73
N PHE A 296 7.97 4.44 4.86
CA PHE A 296 9.15 4.20 4.03
C PHE A 296 10.42 4.78 4.66
N ASP A 297 10.42 4.96 5.98
CA ASP A 297 11.59 5.36 6.74
C ASP A 297 12.57 4.17 6.74
N GLY A 298 13.45 4.15 5.74
CA GLY A 298 14.54 3.20 5.69
C GLY A 298 15.39 3.29 6.96
N GLY A 299 15.98 2.17 7.36
CA GLY A 299 17.15 2.20 8.22
C GLY A 299 18.41 2.10 7.38
N LYS A 300 19.53 2.53 7.93
CA LYS A 300 20.84 2.46 7.27
C LYS A 300 21.65 1.32 7.83
N ILE A 301 22.42 0.67 6.98
CA ILE A 301 23.51 -0.21 7.36
C ILE A 301 24.80 0.54 7.06
N GLY A 302 25.54 0.94 8.10
CA GLY A 302 26.86 1.53 7.97
C GLY A 302 27.91 0.43 7.94
N ILE A 303 28.62 0.26 6.83
CA ILE A 303 29.62 -0.80 6.65
C ILE A 303 31.02 -0.21 6.65
N THR A 304 31.89 -0.78 7.49
CA THR A 304 33.33 -0.48 7.53
C THR A 304 34.11 -1.78 7.31
N THR A 305 34.94 -1.81 6.27
CA THR A 305 35.78 -2.98 5.97
C THR A 305 37.25 -2.58 5.96
N THR A 306 38.06 -3.37 6.65
CA THR A 306 39.51 -3.15 6.78
C THR A 306 40.28 -4.43 6.52
N ALA A 307 41.58 -4.34 6.30
CA ALA A 307 42.51 -5.46 6.34
C ALA A 307 43.69 -5.09 7.22
N ASN A 308 43.89 -5.82 8.32
CA ASN A 308 44.80 -5.47 9.41
C ASN A 308 44.61 -4.01 9.90
N GLY A 309 43.36 -3.54 9.98
CA GLY A 309 43.01 -2.19 10.43
C GLY A 309 43.06 -1.08 9.36
N GLU A 310 43.65 -1.33 8.19
CA GLU A 310 43.67 -0.37 7.09
C GLU A 310 42.44 -0.52 6.18
N PRO A 311 41.84 0.55 5.64
CA PRO A 311 40.63 0.45 4.80
C PRO A 311 40.81 -0.49 3.61
N TRP A 312 39.84 -1.39 3.38
CA TRP A 312 39.90 -2.37 2.30
C TRP A 312 38.61 -2.38 1.47
N ASP A 313 38.77 -2.43 0.15
CA ASP A 313 37.67 -2.43 -0.80
C ASP A 313 36.97 -3.79 -0.86
N CYS A 314 35.64 -3.77 -0.71
CA CYS A 314 34.80 -4.94 -0.66
C CYS A 314 33.53 -4.74 -1.49
N MET A 315 33.03 -5.83 -2.05
CA MET A 315 31.67 -5.90 -2.58
C MET A 315 30.73 -6.42 -1.48
N VAL A 316 29.72 -5.63 -1.14
CA VAL A 316 28.72 -5.98 -0.13
C VAL A 316 27.37 -6.25 -0.79
N LYS A 317 26.72 -7.35 -0.42
CA LYS A 317 25.33 -7.62 -0.77
C LYS A 317 24.49 -7.74 0.50
N VAL A 318 23.32 -7.11 0.49
CA VAL A 318 22.31 -7.20 1.54
C VAL A 318 21.17 -8.08 1.01
N LEU A 319 20.92 -9.20 1.68
CA LEU A 319 19.93 -10.21 1.32
C LEU A 319 18.81 -10.18 2.35
N ASP A 320 17.56 -10.16 1.89
CA ASP A 320 16.39 -10.30 2.75
C ASP A 320 16.22 -11.75 3.26
N GLU A 321 15.22 -11.98 4.12
CA GLU A 321 14.93 -13.29 4.73
C GLU A 321 14.62 -14.39 3.70
N ASN A 322 14.24 -14.03 2.47
CA ASN A 322 13.98 -14.96 1.37
C ASN A 322 15.22 -15.17 0.47
N GLY A 323 16.37 -14.58 0.83
CA GLY A 323 17.60 -14.66 0.06
C GLY A 323 17.62 -13.76 -1.18
N LYS A 324 16.68 -12.83 -1.32
CA LYS A 324 16.65 -11.88 -2.44
C LYS A 324 17.51 -10.67 -2.11
N VAL A 325 18.22 -10.15 -3.12
CA VAL A 325 19.09 -8.98 -2.97
C VAL A 325 18.25 -7.72 -2.75
N ALA A 326 18.27 -7.21 -1.52
CA ALA A 326 17.69 -5.93 -1.14
C ALA A 326 18.53 -4.77 -1.69
N ALA A 327 19.85 -4.82 -1.43
CA ALA A 327 20.81 -3.80 -1.85
C ALA A 327 22.19 -4.38 -2.15
N THR A 328 23.03 -3.62 -2.87
CA THR A 328 24.42 -3.97 -3.17
C THR A 328 25.25 -2.70 -3.19
N ALA A 329 26.43 -2.71 -2.58
CA ALA A 329 27.33 -1.56 -2.56
C ALA A 329 28.79 -1.99 -2.51
N ARG A 330 29.64 -1.25 -3.22
CA ARG A 330 31.10 -1.38 -3.14
C ARG A 330 31.64 -0.32 -2.20
N THR A 331 32.57 -0.69 -1.32
CA THR A 331 33.06 0.22 -0.27
C THR A 331 34.09 1.22 -0.76
N TYR A 332 34.84 0.90 -1.83
CA TYR A 332 35.87 1.78 -2.42
C TYR A 332 36.93 2.24 -1.39
N ASN A 333 37.33 1.36 -0.46
CA ASN A 333 38.24 1.67 0.65
C ASN A 333 37.70 2.77 1.61
N THR A 334 36.39 2.96 1.70
CA THR A 334 35.75 3.91 2.60
C THR A 334 34.58 3.27 3.34
N SER A 335 34.15 3.85 4.46
CA SER A 335 32.90 3.42 5.10
C SER A 335 31.71 3.80 4.24
N LYS A 336 30.73 2.91 4.12
CA LYS A 336 29.57 3.09 3.24
C LYS A 336 28.26 2.88 4.00
N GLU A 337 27.34 3.83 3.86
CA GLU A 337 25.96 3.65 4.31
C GLU A 337 25.11 3.09 3.17
N ILE A 338 24.32 2.06 3.48
CA ILE A 338 23.32 1.46 2.58
C ILE A 338 21.96 1.62 3.24
N GLU A 339 21.04 2.32 2.60
CA GLU A 339 19.66 2.43 3.07
C GLU A 339 18.84 1.21 2.61
N VAL A 340 18.13 0.59 3.55
CA VAL A 340 17.24 -0.56 3.31
C VAL A 340 15.98 -0.43 4.15
N ASN A 341 14.93 -1.18 3.80
CA ASN A 341 13.73 -1.27 4.63
C ASN A 341 14.06 -1.73 6.06
N PRO A 342 13.26 -1.35 7.06
CA PRO A 342 13.34 -1.98 8.38
C PRO A 342 13.10 -3.49 8.26
N GLY A 343 13.87 -4.29 8.98
CA GLY A 343 13.80 -5.74 8.88
C GLY A 343 15.07 -6.43 9.34
N THR A 344 15.14 -7.73 9.10
CA THR A 344 16.32 -8.55 9.39
C THR A 344 16.97 -8.97 8.08
N TYR A 345 18.29 -8.83 8.00
CA TYR A 345 19.05 -9.10 6.79
C TYR A 345 20.23 -10.04 7.02
N LYS A 346 20.63 -10.71 5.96
CA LYS A 346 21.94 -11.33 5.81
C LYS A 346 22.82 -10.43 4.95
N LEU A 347 24.02 -10.14 5.42
CA LEU A 347 25.02 -9.41 4.65
C LEU A 347 26.11 -10.36 4.20
N THR A 348 26.55 -10.20 2.96
CA THR A 348 27.74 -10.88 2.45
C THR A 348 28.78 -9.84 2.06
N ILE A 349 30.02 -10.06 2.47
CA ILE A 349 31.13 -9.13 2.25
C ILE A 349 32.24 -9.92 1.56
N GLN A 350 32.51 -9.57 0.31
CA GLN A 350 33.57 -10.16 -0.50
C GLN A 350 34.71 -9.15 -0.63
N ALA A 351 35.90 -9.49 -0.10
CA ALA A 351 37.10 -8.71 -0.32
C ALA A 351 37.43 -8.67 -1.83
N LEU A 352 37.78 -7.48 -2.32
CA LEU A 352 38.22 -7.26 -3.69
C LEU A 352 39.75 -7.08 -3.75
N GLY A 353 40.29 -7.02 -4.96
CA GLY A 353 41.70 -6.77 -5.20
C GLY A 353 42.59 -8.01 -5.05
N GLU A 354 43.77 -7.82 -4.49
CA GLU A 354 44.85 -8.82 -4.52
C GLU A 354 44.76 -9.86 -3.42
N MET A 355 43.90 -9.71 -2.41
CA MET A 355 43.73 -10.68 -1.32
C MET A 355 43.40 -12.07 -1.86
N LYS A 356 44.08 -13.08 -1.32
CA LYS A 356 43.92 -14.51 -1.65
C LYS A 356 43.80 -15.31 -0.36
N GLY A 357 43.28 -16.53 -0.47
CA GLY A 357 43.06 -17.41 0.68
C GLY A 357 41.63 -17.91 0.76
N LEU A 358 41.29 -18.53 1.89
CA LEU A 358 39.96 -19.07 2.13
C LEU A 358 39.00 -18.04 2.71
N GLU A 359 39.52 -17.02 3.39
CA GLU A 359 38.75 -16.05 4.18
C GLU A 359 38.61 -14.70 3.45
N THR A 360 38.49 -14.73 2.13
CA THR A 360 38.21 -13.53 1.32
C THR A 360 36.72 -13.14 1.33
N TYR A 361 35.89 -13.92 2.01
CA TYR A 361 34.45 -13.80 2.06
C TYR A 361 33.95 -13.99 3.49
N THR A 362 33.01 -13.17 3.92
CA THR A 362 32.32 -13.34 5.20
C THR A 362 30.83 -13.04 5.08
N GLU A 363 30.07 -13.56 6.04
CA GLU A 363 28.64 -13.33 6.16
C GLU A 363 28.31 -12.80 7.56
N LYS A 364 27.35 -11.88 7.63
CA LYS A 364 26.75 -11.41 8.89
C LYS A 364 25.27 -11.73 8.84
N GLU A 365 24.86 -12.66 9.69
CA GLU A 365 23.46 -13.07 9.81
C GLU A 365 22.71 -12.18 10.81
N ASN A 366 21.39 -12.15 10.70
CA ASN A 366 20.49 -11.49 11.64
C ASN A 366 20.79 -10.00 11.87
N VAL A 367 21.24 -9.28 10.82
CA VAL A 367 21.47 -7.84 10.88
C VAL A 367 20.12 -7.13 10.91
N ARG A 368 19.72 -6.71 12.11
CA ARG A 368 18.46 -5.99 12.32
C ARG A 368 18.64 -4.51 11.97
N VAL A 369 17.75 -4.03 11.11
CA VAL A 369 17.66 -2.64 10.68
C VAL A 369 16.35 -2.07 11.19
N VAL A 370 16.43 -0.93 11.87
CA VAL A 370 15.28 -0.21 12.43
C VAL A 370 15.11 1.11 11.69
N ALA A 371 13.86 1.48 11.42
CA ALA A 371 13.49 2.74 10.76
C ALA A 371 14.19 3.95 11.39
N GLY A 372 14.73 4.85 10.56
CA GLY A 372 15.36 6.10 11.01
C GLY A 372 16.67 5.93 11.80
N SER A 373 17.21 4.72 11.90
CA SER A 373 18.46 4.43 12.63
C SER A 373 19.55 3.89 11.71
N THR A 374 20.80 3.91 12.18
CA THR A 374 21.94 3.27 11.48
C THR A 374 22.46 2.08 12.28
N THR A 375 22.44 0.90 11.67
CA THR A 375 23.08 -0.31 12.18
C THR A 375 24.51 -0.38 11.66
N SER A 376 25.49 -0.21 12.53
CA SER A 376 26.92 -0.28 12.16
C SER A 376 27.42 -1.72 12.11
N ILE A 377 28.07 -2.09 11.02
CA ILE A 377 28.68 -3.39 10.76
C ILE A 377 30.14 -3.17 10.38
N SER A 378 31.06 -3.83 11.08
CA SER A 378 32.48 -3.80 10.76
C SER A 378 33.02 -5.21 10.51
N HIS A 379 33.98 -5.32 9.60
CA HIS A 379 34.76 -6.52 9.41
C HIS A 379 36.20 -6.19 9.05
N ASP A 380 37.14 -6.74 9.81
CA ASP A 380 38.56 -6.66 9.52
C ASP A 380 39.03 -8.01 8.96
N PHE A 381 39.66 -7.99 7.80
CA PHE A 381 40.30 -9.14 7.19
C PHE A 381 41.72 -9.29 7.72
N GLU A 382 42.11 -10.52 8.03
CA GLU A 382 43.49 -10.80 8.37
C GLU A 382 44.27 -11.17 7.11
N ILE A 383 45.42 -10.53 6.92
CA ILE A 383 46.32 -10.79 5.79
C ILE A 383 47.78 -10.81 6.21
N GLY A 384 48.59 -11.61 5.53
CA GLY A 384 50.05 -11.59 5.53
C GLY A 384 50.59 -11.63 4.10
N THR A 385 51.89 -11.40 3.93
CA THR A 385 52.55 -11.42 2.62
C THR A 385 53.49 -12.61 2.52
N ALA A 386 53.40 -13.38 1.44
CA ALA A 386 54.37 -14.41 1.09
C ALA A 386 55.08 -14.03 -0.21
N PHE A 387 56.36 -13.72 -0.14
CA PHE A 387 57.23 -13.54 -1.30
C PHE A 387 57.89 -14.87 -1.66
N ILE A 388 57.61 -15.38 -2.86
CA ILE A 388 58.14 -16.64 -3.36
C ILE A 388 59.16 -16.35 -4.46
N ASP A 389 60.38 -16.86 -4.27
CA ASP A 389 61.48 -16.74 -5.22
C ASP A 389 62.03 -18.12 -5.59
N ALA A 390 62.38 -18.29 -6.85
CA ALA A 390 63.00 -19.50 -7.37
C ALA A 390 64.37 -19.11 -7.91
N ARG A 391 65.43 -19.83 -7.53
CA ARG A 391 66.79 -19.51 -7.96
C ARG A 391 67.49 -20.71 -8.59
N ALA A 392 68.32 -20.42 -9.58
CA ALA A 392 69.30 -21.35 -10.15
C ALA A 392 70.60 -20.58 -10.37
N GLU A 393 71.74 -21.20 -10.07
CA GLU A 393 73.07 -20.61 -10.32
C GLU A 393 73.21 -19.20 -9.69
N GLY A 394 72.57 -18.99 -8.54
CA GLY A 394 72.58 -17.72 -7.80
C GLY A 394 71.60 -16.65 -8.30
N ASN A 395 70.96 -16.84 -9.45
CA ASN A 395 70.04 -15.88 -10.06
C ASN A 395 68.57 -16.28 -9.87
N SER A 396 67.68 -15.31 -9.74
CA SER A 396 66.23 -15.55 -9.79
C SER A 396 65.82 -16.03 -11.17
N ILE A 397 65.03 -17.08 -11.23
CA ILE A 397 64.54 -17.70 -12.45
C ILE A 397 63.03 -17.58 -12.56
N ASP A 398 62.56 -17.63 -13.80
CA ASP A 398 61.14 -17.61 -14.08
C ASP A 398 60.51 -18.96 -13.75
N SER A 399 59.38 -18.91 -13.05
CA SER A 399 58.69 -20.09 -12.53
C SER A 399 57.20 -19.81 -12.41
N VAL A 400 56.39 -20.85 -12.54
CA VAL A 400 54.98 -20.83 -12.14
C VAL A 400 54.90 -21.26 -10.68
N VAL A 401 54.20 -20.47 -9.87
CA VAL A 401 53.86 -20.76 -8.49
C VAL A 401 52.40 -21.14 -8.40
N THR A 402 52.10 -22.20 -7.68
CA THR A 402 50.75 -22.66 -7.33
C THR A 402 50.70 -22.81 -5.80
N ILE A 403 49.73 -22.16 -5.16
CA ILE A 403 49.58 -22.14 -3.71
C ILE A 403 48.23 -22.76 -3.35
N ASP A 404 48.32 -23.89 -2.65
CA ASP A 404 47.17 -24.64 -2.16
C ASP A 404 47.12 -24.56 -0.63
N GLU A 405 45.95 -24.34 -0.06
CA GLU A 405 45.76 -24.42 1.39
C GLU A 405 45.83 -25.90 1.82
N ILE A 406 46.62 -26.20 2.86
CA ILE A 406 47.02 -27.59 3.18
C ILE A 406 45.84 -28.45 3.65
N THR A 407 44.95 -27.91 4.48
CA THR A 407 43.87 -28.69 5.10
C THR A 407 42.78 -29.05 4.09
N THR A 408 42.40 -28.11 3.23
CA THR A 408 41.33 -28.27 2.24
C THR A 408 41.82 -28.75 0.88
N GLY A 409 43.12 -28.59 0.59
CA GLY A 409 43.71 -28.84 -0.72
C GLY A 409 43.26 -27.86 -1.81
N LYS A 410 42.52 -26.80 -1.44
CA LYS A 410 41.99 -25.83 -2.40
C LYS A 410 43.10 -24.92 -2.90
N ASN A 411 43.18 -24.76 -4.22
CA ASN A 411 44.02 -23.73 -4.81
C ASN A 411 43.49 -22.33 -4.48
N VAL A 412 44.33 -21.51 -3.84
CA VAL A 412 43.95 -20.17 -3.37
C VAL A 412 44.70 -19.05 -4.07
N ALA A 413 45.89 -19.33 -4.60
CA ALA A 413 46.68 -18.36 -5.34
C ALA A 413 47.62 -19.04 -6.34
N GLY A 414 48.10 -18.26 -7.29
CA GLY A 414 49.12 -18.69 -8.24
C GLY A 414 49.57 -17.55 -9.14
N GLY A 415 50.71 -17.74 -9.78
CA GLY A 415 51.25 -16.74 -10.68
C GLY A 415 52.68 -17.02 -11.11
N ARG A 416 53.13 -16.28 -12.11
CA ARG A 416 54.48 -16.37 -12.67
C ARG A 416 55.43 -15.40 -11.96
N THR A 417 56.66 -15.83 -11.68
CA THR A 417 57.68 -15.04 -10.96
C THR A 417 58.46 -14.09 -11.86
N TYR A 418 58.52 -14.33 -13.18
CA TYR A 418 59.23 -13.48 -14.16
C TYR A 418 60.69 -13.16 -13.77
N SER A 419 61.41 -14.15 -13.23
CA SER A 419 62.81 -14.01 -12.80
C SER A 419 63.07 -12.94 -11.74
N ARG A 420 62.04 -12.54 -10.97
CA ARG A 420 62.15 -11.54 -9.90
C ARG A 420 61.40 -11.90 -8.61
N GLY A 421 60.95 -13.16 -8.51
CA GLY A 421 60.03 -13.61 -7.48
C GLY A 421 58.64 -12.97 -7.58
N LYS A 422 57.72 -13.36 -6.69
CA LYS A 422 56.36 -12.79 -6.65
C LYS A 422 55.83 -12.77 -5.22
N SER A 423 55.23 -11.65 -4.84
CA SER A 423 54.47 -11.52 -3.60
C SER A 423 53.03 -11.99 -3.78
N PHE A 424 52.51 -12.64 -2.74
CA PHE A 424 51.12 -13.04 -2.62
C PHE A 424 50.57 -12.53 -1.30
N LEU A 425 49.47 -11.80 -1.35
CA LEU A 425 48.74 -11.35 -0.17
C LEU A 425 47.75 -12.44 0.21
N LEU A 426 48.01 -13.13 1.31
CA LEU A 426 47.29 -14.34 1.73
C LEU A 426 46.63 -14.11 3.09
N ASN A 427 45.44 -14.68 3.31
CA ASN A 427 44.94 -14.86 4.67
C ASN A 427 45.93 -15.68 5.52
N PRO A 428 45.91 -15.57 6.85
CA PRO A 428 46.70 -16.44 7.72
C PRO A 428 46.36 -17.92 7.49
N GLY A 429 47.37 -18.77 7.52
CA GLY A 429 47.18 -20.19 7.29
C GLY A 429 48.44 -20.94 6.88
N LYS A 430 48.28 -22.24 6.62
CA LYS A 430 49.36 -23.12 6.18
C LYS A 430 49.13 -23.51 4.72
N TYR A 431 50.16 -23.32 3.91
CA TYR A 431 50.07 -23.46 2.46
C TYR A 431 51.14 -24.39 1.91
N SER A 432 50.75 -25.20 0.94
CA SER A 432 51.64 -25.98 0.08
C SER A 432 51.91 -25.16 -1.18
N VAL A 433 53.18 -24.80 -1.38
CA VAL A 433 53.63 -23.96 -2.50
C VAL A 433 54.41 -24.83 -3.47
N LYS A 434 53.80 -25.11 -4.62
CA LYS A 434 54.45 -25.80 -5.74
C LYS A 434 55.06 -24.77 -6.69
N ILE A 435 56.33 -24.97 -7.02
CA ILE A 435 57.12 -24.08 -7.88
C ILE A 435 57.65 -24.91 -9.04
N ALA A 436 57.29 -24.54 -10.26
CA ALA A 436 57.72 -25.19 -11.49
C ALA A 436 58.54 -24.20 -12.34
N PRO A 437 59.84 -24.46 -12.54
CA PRO A 437 60.68 -23.64 -13.42
C PRO A 437 60.16 -23.56 -14.86
N LEU A 438 60.41 -22.44 -15.51
CA LEU A 438 60.10 -22.19 -16.91
C LEU A 438 61.38 -21.88 -17.71
N GLY A 439 61.21 -21.74 -19.04
CA GLY A 439 62.29 -21.32 -19.93
C GLY A 439 63.45 -22.30 -19.95
N ASP A 440 64.66 -21.79 -19.80
CA ASP A 440 65.92 -22.55 -19.84
C ASP A 440 66.04 -23.58 -18.71
N TYR A 441 65.20 -23.46 -17.67
CA TYR A 441 65.21 -24.33 -16.50
C TYR A 441 64.02 -25.29 -16.44
N LYS A 442 63.16 -25.34 -17.48
CA LYS A 442 61.90 -26.12 -17.49
C LYS A 442 62.07 -27.62 -17.28
N ASP A 443 63.26 -28.16 -17.57
CA ASP A 443 63.55 -29.59 -17.42
C ASP A 443 63.82 -29.97 -15.95
N ARG A 444 63.99 -28.99 -15.07
CA ARG A 444 64.16 -29.22 -13.62
C ARG A 444 62.81 -29.60 -12.99
N LYS A 445 62.82 -30.62 -12.14
CA LYS A 445 61.62 -31.11 -11.46
C LYS A 445 61.03 -30.03 -10.57
N ALA A 446 59.71 -29.82 -10.66
CA ALA A 446 59.00 -28.93 -9.76
C ALA A 446 59.20 -29.33 -8.29
N GLN A 447 59.34 -28.34 -7.42
CA GLN A 447 59.51 -28.53 -5.98
C GLN A 447 58.28 -28.01 -5.24
N THR A 448 57.92 -28.70 -4.16
CA THR A 448 56.82 -28.29 -3.27
C THR A 448 57.37 -28.03 -1.88
N VAL A 449 57.02 -26.88 -1.31
CA VAL A 449 57.43 -26.49 0.05
C VAL A 449 56.21 -26.02 0.83
N ASN A 450 56.19 -26.34 2.12
CA ASN A 450 55.15 -25.83 3.01
C ASN A 450 55.59 -24.50 3.62
N ILE A 451 54.66 -23.56 3.72
CA ILE A 451 54.83 -22.28 4.39
C ILE A 451 53.68 -22.03 5.37
N GLU A 452 53.92 -21.17 6.36
CA GLU A 452 52.90 -20.65 7.26
C GLU A 452 52.90 -19.12 7.14
N VAL A 453 51.76 -18.56 6.81
CA VAL A 453 51.54 -17.11 6.74
C VAL A 453 50.77 -16.70 7.99
N LYS A 454 51.24 -15.63 8.64
CA LYS A 454 50.61 -15.04 9.82
C LYS A 454 50.14 -13.63 9.52
N GLN A 455 49.17 -13.17 10.30
CA GLN A 455 48.62 -11.82 10.20
C GLN A 455 49.74 -10.77 10.35
N GLY A 456 49.79 -9.81 9.43
CA GLY A 456 50.73 -8.69 9.43
C GLY A 456 52.19 -9.06 9.10
N GLU A 457 52.53 -10.34 8.99
CA GLU A 457 53.90 -10.77 8.70
C GLU A 457 54.20 -10.79 7.20
N SER A 458 55.47 -10.54 6.86
CA SER A 458 56.02 -10.74 5.52
C SER A 458 57.03 -11.89 5.53
N LEU A 459 56.66 -13.00 4.91
CA LEU A 459 57.48 -14.19 4.74
C LEU A 459 58.18 -14.17 3.39
N THR A 460 59.48 -14.48 3.36
CA THR A 460 60.21 -14.78 2.12
C THR A 460 60.55 -16.26 2.05
N LYS A 461 60.19 -16.92 0.94
CA LYS A 461 60.56 -18.29 0.65
C LYS A 461 61.32 -18.39 -0.66
N THR A 462 62.59 -18.74 -0.57
CA THR A 462 63.45 -19.03 -1.73
C THR A 462 63.60 -20.53 -1.90
N VAL A 463 63.42 -21.02 -3.13
CA VAL A 463 63.67 -22.41 -3.51
C VAL A 463 64.77 -22.46 -4.56
N ASN A 464 65.83 -23.21 -4.26
CA ASN A 464 66.95 -23.39 -5.18
C ASN A 464 66.71 -24.64 -6.02
N PHE A 465 66.83 -24.49 -7.34
CA PHE A 465 66.74 -25.55 -8.33
C PHE A 465 68.10 -25.94 -8.86
#